data_AF-A0A9C9NGD2-F1
#
_entry.id   AF-A0A9C9NGD2-F1
#
_cell.length_a   1.000
_cell.length_b   1.000
_cell.length_c   1.000
_cell.angle_alpha   90.00
_cell.angle_beta   90.00
_cell.angle_gamma   90.00
#
_symmetry.space_group_name_H-M   'P 1'
#
loop_
_entity.id
_entity.type
_entity.pdbx_description
1 polymer ?
#
loop_
_entity_poly.entity_id
_entity_poly.type
_entity_poly.pdbx_seq_one_letter_code
_entity_poly.pdbx_strand_id
1 'polypeptide(L)' 'MLGWSQGDLAEAANASRQTIADFERGARKPIANNIASIIGAFEAVGIEFLPDNGIKLKR' A
#
# COMPACT_ATOMS: atom_id res chain seq x y z
N MET A 1 8.08 10.87 2.44
CA MET A 1 7.16 9.89 3.05
C MET A 1 5.77 10.50 3.06
N LEU A 2 4.72 9.73 2.74
CA LEU A 2 3.34 10.22 2.70
C LEU A 2 2.79 10.71 4.05
N GLY A 3 3.52 10.51 5.16
CA GLY A 3 3.07 10.81 6.52
C GLY A 3 2.03 9.82 7.05
N TRP A 4 1.73 8.76 6.30
CA TRP A 4 0.74 7.75 6.65
C TRP A 4 1.23 6.83 7.77
N SER A 5 0.34 6.61 8.73
CA SER A 5 0.38 5.50 9.66
C SER A 5 -0.14 4.21 9.00
N GLN A 6 0.04 3.08 9.69
CA GLN A 6 -0.61 1.81 9.32
C GLN A 6 -2.14 1.93 9.22
N GLY A 7 -2.74 2.82 10.01
CA GLY A 7 -4.18 3.06 10.00
C GLY A 7 -4.62 3.77 8.72
N ASP A 8 -3.87 4.79 8.30
CA ASP A 8 -4.17 5.56 7.09
C ASP A 8 -4.07 4.68 5.83
N LEU A 9 -3.01 3.85 5.75
CA LEU A 9 -2.88 2.89 4.65
C LEU A 9 -3.99 1.83 4.70
N ALA A 10 -4.36 1.36 5.88
CA ALA A 10 -5.44 0.38 6.04
C ALA A 10 -6.78 0.93 5.55
N GLU A 11 -7.11 2.17 5.92
CA GLU A 11 -8.31 2.86 5.45
C GLU A 11 -8.30 3.03 3.92
N ALA A 12 -7.22 3.59 3.38
CA ALA A 12 -7.10 3.83 1.94
C ALA A 12 -7.13 2.53 1.11
N ALA A 13 -6.55 1.44 1.63
CA ALA A 13 -6.50 0.14 0.97
C ALA A 13 -7.69 -0.78 1.31
N ASN A 14 -8.70 -0.29 2.04
CA ASN A 14 -9.84 -1.09 2.51
C ASN A 14 -9.41 -2.42 3.18
N ALA A 15 -8.40 -2.34 4.05
CA ALA A 15 -7.85 -3.45 4.81
C ALA A 15 -7.94 -3.16 6.32
N SER A 16 -7.73 -4.17 7.17
CA SER A 16 -7.59 -3.91 8.60
C SER A 16 -6.17 -3.43 8.93
N ARG A 17 -6.04 -2.57 9.94
CA ARG A 17 -4.74 -2.13 10.47
C ARG A 17 -3.84 -3.32 10.84
N GLN A 18 -4.42 -4.38 11.40
CA GLN A 18 -3.67 -5.60 11.75
C GLN A 18 -3.14 -6.33 10.51
N THR A 19 -3.92 -6.37 9.42
CA THR A 19 -3.46 -6.95 8.15
C THR A 19 -2.24 -6.21 7.60
N ILE A 20 -2.28 -4.87 7.61
CA ILE A 20 -1.13 -4.05 7.20
C ILE A 20 0.08 -4.31 8.11
N ALA A 21 -0.11 -4.29 9.43
CA ALA A 21 0.97 -4.57 10.39
C ALA A 21 1.59 -5.97 10.21
N ASP A 22 0.76 -6.98 9.91
CA ASP A 22 1.22 -8.34 9.62
C ASP A 22 2.07 -8.44 8.35
N PHE A 23 1.74 -7.66 7.32
CA PHE A 23 2.52 -7.59 6.10
C PHE A 23 3.85 -6.85 6.32
N GLU A 24 3.82 -5.71 7.00
CA GLU A 24 5.03 -4.91 7.29
C GLU A 24 6.04 -5.68 8.15
N ARG A 25 5.57 -6.45 9.15
CA ARG A 25 6.43 -7.29 9.98
C ARG A 25 6.80 -8.63 9.34
N GLY A 26 6.34 -8.90 8.11
CA GLY A 26 6.63 -10.12 7.36
C GLY A 26 5.96 -11.39 7.87
N ALA A 27 4.96 -11.28 8.74
CA ALA A 27 4.28 -12.44 9.32
C ALA A 27 3.28 -13.10 8.37
N ARG A 28 2.79 -12.33 7.39
CA ARG A 28 1.93 -12.83 6.32
C ARG A 28 2.42 -12.29 4.99
N LYS A 29 2.26 -13.06 3.93
CA LYS A 29 2.46 -12.59 2.56
C LYS A 29 1.13 -12.08 2.00
N PRO A 30 1.07 -10.86 1.44
CA PRO A 30 -0.12 -10.36 0.76
C PRO A 30 -0.53 -11.29 -0.38
N ILE A 31 -1.84 -11.49 -0.55
CA ILE A 31 -2.39 -12.13 -1.75
C ILE A 31 -2.68 -11.08 -2.83
N ALA A 32 -2.95 -11.52 -4.06
CA ALA A 32 -3.16 -10.64 -5.21
C ALA A 32 -4.16 -9.50 -4.94
N ASN A 33 -5.28 -9.79 -4.27
CA ASN A 33 -6.27 -8.76 -3.94
C ASN A 33 -5.71 -7.70 -2.97
N ASN A 34 -4.97 -8.09 -1.94
CA ASN A 34 -4.34 -7.13 -1.02
C ASN A 34 -3.30 -6.27 -1.74
N ILE A 35 -2.51 -6.87 -2.63
CA ILE A 35 -1.52 -6.14 -3.43
C ILE A 35 -2.22 -5.09 -4.28
N ALA A 36 -3.27 -5.48 -5.01
CA ALA A 36 -4.03 -4.56 -5.84
C ALA A 36 -4.64 -3.40 -5.03
N SER A 37 -5.22 -3.68 -3.86
CA SER A 37 -5.78 -2.62 -3.00
C SER A 37 -4.71 -1.67 -2.45
N ILE A 38 -3.55 -2.19 -2.03
CA ILE A 38 -2.45 -1.36 -1.51
C ILE A 38 -1.84 -0.51 -2.63
N ILE A 39 -1.62 -1.08 -3.82
CA ILE A 39 -1.15 -0.33 -5.00
C ILE A 39 -2.14 0.77 -5.34
N GLY A 40 -3.43 0.45 -5.45
CA GLY A 40 -4.48 1.43 -5.77
C GLY A 40 -4.57 2.57 -4.75
N ALA A 41 -4.39 2.28 -3.46
CA ALA A 41 -4.36 3.32 -2.42
C ALA A 41 -3.22 4.33 -2.63
N PHE A 42 -2.03 3.85 -2.98
CA PHE A 42 -0.90 4.72 -3.30
C PHE A 42 -1.10 5.46 -4.63
N GLU A 43 -1.68 4.80 -5.64
CA GLU A 43 -1.99 5.44 -6.92
C GLU A 43 -3.03 6.55 -6.80
N ALA A 44 -4.00 6.39 -5.91
CA ALA A 44 -5.01 7.41 -5.63
C ALA A 44 -4.42 8.70 -5.04
N VAL A 45 -3.27 8.62 -4.35
CA VAL A 45 -2.54 9.80 -3.82
C VAL A 45 -1.39 10.25 -4.73
N GLY A 46 -1.40 9.80 -5.99
CA GLY A 46 -0.49 10.28 -7.03
C GLY A 46 0.83 9.50 -7.11
N ILE A 47 0.97 8.34 -6.49
CA ILE A 47 2.14 7.47 -6.74
C ILE A 47 1.89 6.67 -8.01
N GLU A 48 2.92 6.41 -8.80
CA GLU A 48 2.88 5.54 -9.98
C GLU A 48 3.91 4.43 -9.77
N PHE A 49 3.50 3.17 -9.88
CA PHE A 49 4.42 2.02 -9.83
C PHE A 49 4.95 1.72 -11.23
N LEU A 50 6.27 1.60 -11.36
CA LEU A 50 6.95 1.36 -12.62
C LEU A 50 7.34 -0.12 -12.77
N PRO A 51 7.44 -0.64 -14.01
CA PRO A 51 7.76 -2.06 -14.26
C PRO A 51 9.12 -2.53 -13.73
N ASP A 52 10.05 -1.61 -13.47
CA ASP A 52 11.42 -1.86 -13.02
C ASP A 52 11.57 -1.77 -11.49
N ASN A 53 10.48 -1.97 -10.74
CA ASN A 53 10.38 -1.74 -9.29
C ASN A 53 10.62 -0.28 -8.88
N GLY A 54 10.53 0.67 -9.81
CA GLY A 54 10.55 2.10 -9.50
C GLY A 54 9.20 2.61 -9.00
N ILE A 55 9.23 3.78 -8.36
CA ILE A 55 8.02 4.59 -8.07
C ILE A 55 8.23 6.03 -8.54
N LYS A 56 7.16 6.67 -9.00
CA LYS A 56 7.17 8.08 -9.41
C LYS A 56 6.01 8.82 -8.76
N LEU A 57 6.22 10.07 -8.37
CA LEU A 57 5.13 10.96 -7.96
C LEU A 57 4.57 11.66 -9.20
N LYS A 58 3.28 11.50 -9.46
CA LYS A 58 2.53 12.27 -10.45
C LYS A 58 2.46 13.71 -9.96
N ARG A 59 2.99 14.64 -10.75
CA ARG A 59 2.92 16.09 -10.50
C ARG A 59 1.60 16.66 -10.97
#